data_AF-A0A6F9DL92-F1
#
_entry.id   AF-A0A6F9DL92-F1
#
_cell.length_a   1.000
_cell.length_b   1.000
_cell.length_c   1.000
_cell.angle_alpha   90.00
_cell.angle_beta   90.00
_cell.angle_gamma   90.00
#
_symmetry.space_group_name_H-M   'P 1'
#
loop_
_entity.id
_entity.type
_entity.pdbx_description
1 polymer ?
#
loop_
_entity_poly.entity_id
_entity_poly.type
_entity_poly.pdbx_seq_one_letter_code
_entity_poly.pdbx_strand_id
1 'polypeptide(L)'
;MSDRLTQLQDAVNQLADHFCNSVGILQQTAPPGTFAGLEKSGNKAPAVTNDETIALFSNLIMRTAKDVDILIDSLPSEDSTPDLQAACLMQLEKENQEAAEKLRVYVRNGEQQLARVQNALVEIAQAQLAARKLEANLVCGTSPSTSLPNSSEVTGDFSDMPQR
;
A
#
# COMPACT_ATOMS: atom_id res chain seq x y z
N MET A 1 -11.22 -1.61 -1.73
CA MET A 1 -11.60 -0.47 -0.87
C MET A 1 -13.11 -0.43 -0.93
N SER A 2 -13.80 -1.02 0.05
CA SER A 2 -15.27 -1.08 0.06
C SER A 2 -15.79 0.20 0.69
N ASP A 3 -16.70 0.90 0.03
CA ASP A 3 -17.37 2.07 0.59
C ASP A 3 -18.15 1.67 1.86
N ARG A 4 -18.37 2.59 2.80
CA ARG A 4 -19.09 2.31 4.05
C ARG A 4 -20.50 1.78 3.80
N LEU A 5 -21.16 2.27 2.74
CA LEU A 5 -22.47 1.77 2.34
C LEU A 5 -22.42 0.32 1.84
N THR A 6 -21.37 -0.05 1.09
CA THR A 6 -21.17 -1.43 0.64
C THR A 6 -20.82 -2.35 1.81
N GLN A 7 -19.97 -1.90 2.74
CA GLN A 7 -19.68 -2.63 3.98
C GLN A 7 -20.94 -2.87 4.82
N LEU A 8 -21.82 -1.87 4.92
CA LEU A 8 -23.09 -2.00 5.63
C LEU A 8 -23.99 -3.05 4.97
N GLN A 9 -24.10 -3.04 3.64
CA GLN A 9 -24.85 -4.06 2.90
C GLN A 9 -24.29 -5.47 3.15
N ASP A 10 -22.97 -5.64 3.10
CA ASP A 10 -22.32 -6.92 3.35
C ASP A 10 -22.56 -7.41 4.79
N ALA A 11 -22.50 -6.51 5.78
CA ALA A 11 -22.74 -6.83 7.18
C ALA A 11 -24.21 -7.23 7.45
N VAL A 12 -25.17 -6.54 6.82
CA VAL A 12 -26.60 -6.88 6.92
C VAL A 12 -26.88 -8.24 6.26
N ASN A 13 -26.28 -8.52 5.10
CA ASN A 13 -26.41 -9.82 4.46
C ASN A 13 -25.82 -10.95 5.33
N GLN A 14 -24.64 -10.74 5.91
CA GLN A 14 -24.03 -11.70 6.85
C GLN A 14 -24.89 -11.92 8.09
N LEU A 15 -25.51 -10.86 8.61
CA LEU A 15 -26.44 -10.98 9.75
C LEU A 15 -27.66 -11.84 9.40
N ALA A 16 -28.23 -11.63 8.20
CA ALA A 16 -29.33 -12.45 7.70
C ALA A 16 -28.92 -13.93 7.54
N ASP A 17 -27.72 -14.19 7.04
CA ASP A 17 -27.17 -15.55 6.92
C ASP A 17 -27.01 -16.21 8.31
N HIS A 18 -26.51 -15.48 9.31
CA HIS A 18 -26.41 -16.01 10.68
C HIS A 18 -27.79 -16.36 11.27
N PHE A 19 -28.80 -15.52 11.04
CA PHE A 19 -30.17 -15.84 11.45
C PHE A 19 -30.72 -17.08 10.73
N CYS A 20 -30.59 -17.15 9.41
CA CYS A 20 -31.10 -18.29 8.64
C CYS A 20 -30.42 -19.60 9.05
N ASN A 21 -29.09 -19.60 9.16
CA ASN A 21 -28.31 -20.77 9.55
C ASN A 21 -28.60 -21.21 10.99
N SER A 22 -28.67 -20.27 11.93
CA SER A 22 -28.97 -20.59 13.33
C SER A 22 -30.36 -21.20 13.51
N VAL A 23 -31.38 -20.66 12.82
CA VAL A 23 -32.73 -21.22 12.81
C VAL A 23 -32.76 -22.62 12.19
N GLY A 24 -32.04 -22.85 11.09
CA GLY A 24 -31.93 -24.16 10.47
C GLY A 24 -31.34 -25.22 11.41
N ILE A 25 -30.26 -24.89 12.10
CA ILE A 25 -29.62 -25.78 13.08
C ILE A 25 -30.51 -26.00 14.30
N LEU A 26 -31.19 -24.96 14.82
CA LEU A 26 -32.15 -25.10 15.91
C LEU A 26 -33.27 -26.08 15.55
N GLN A 27 -33.83 -25.99 14.33
CA GLN A 27 -34.86 -26.93 13.88
C GLN A 27 -34.34 -28.36 13.70
N GLN A 28 -33.12 -28.53 13.19
CA GLN A 28 -32.52 -29.86 13.01
C GLN A 28 -32.26 -30.57 14.35
N THR A 29 -31.91 -29.79 15.38
CA THR A 29 -31.51 -30.30 16.70
C THR A 29 -32.65 -30.29 17.70
N ALA A 30 -33.81 -29.72 17.34
CA ALA A 30 -34.97 -29.62 18.20
C ALA A 30 -35.50 -31.02 18.58
N PRO A 31 -35.70 -31.30 19.88
CA PRO A 31 -36.34 -32.54 20.29
C PRO A 31 -37.81 -32.55 19.80
N PRO A 32 -38.37 -33.73 19.49
CA PRO A 32 -39.79 -33.85 19.15
C PRO A 32 -40.64 -33.30 20.30
N GLY A 33 -41.52 -32.35 19.99
CA GLY A 33 -42.46 -31.81 20.98
C GLY A 33 -43.38 -32.93 21.48
N THR A 34 -43.42 -33.14 22.79
CA THR A 34 -44.39 -34.05 23.40
C THR A 34 -45.66 -33.27 23.75
N PHE A 35 -46.80 -33.73 23.26
CA PHE A 35 -48.10 -33.24 23.69
C PHE A 35 -48.62 -34.12 24.81
N ALA A 36 -49.16 -33.50 25.87
CA ALA A 36 -49.79 -34.22 26.97
C ALA A 36 -50.94 -35.09 26.42
N GLY A 37 -50.81 -36.42 26.54
CA GLY A 37 -51.78 -37.40 26.05
C GLY A 37 -51.38 -38.19 24.80
N LEU A 38 -50.25 -37.88 24.15
CA LEU A 38 -49.76 -38.58 22.95
C LEU A 38 -48.39 -39.25 23.19
N GLU A 39 -48.19 -39.87 24.36
CA GLU A 39 -46.96 -40.62 24.66
C GLU A 39 -46.98 -41.99 23.98
N LYS A 40 -46.91 -42.01 22.65
CA LYS A 40 -46.72 -43.26 21.91
C LYS A 40 -45.25 -43.62 21.98
N SER A 41 -44.96 -44.65 22.79
CA SER A 41 -43.67 -45.33 22.91
C SER A 41 -43.03 -45.57 21.53
N GLY A 42 -42.09 -44.71 21.16
CA GLY A 42 -41.31 -44.77 19.94
C GLY A 42 -39.95 -44.15 20.25
N ASN A 43 -38.88 -44.90 19.95
CA ASN A 43 -37.48 -44.61 20.29
C ASN A 43 -37.17 -43.11 20.47
N LYS A 44 -36.90 -42.70 21.72
CA LYS A 44 -36.28 -41.42 22.03
C LYS A 44 -34.86 -41.47 21.47
N ALA A 45 -34.63 -40.90 20.28
CA ALA A 45 -33.28 -40.56 19.87
C ALA A 45 -32.69 -39.59 20.93
N PRO A 46 -31.40 -39.70 21.29
CA PRO A 46 -30.81 -38.83 22.29
C PRO A 46 -30.97 -37.38 21.82
N ALA A 47 -31.57 -36.54 22.67
CA ALA A 47 -31.64 -35.10 22.43
C ALA A 47 -30.21 -34.56 22.46
N VAL A 48 -29.66 -34.25 21.28
CA VAL A 48 -28.35 -33.61 21.16
C VAL A 48 -28.57 -32.11 21.26
N THR A 49 -28.63 -31.60 22.49
CA THR A 49 -28.63 -30.15 22.72
C THR A 49 -27.26 -29.60 22.34
N ASN A 50 -27.20 -28.85 21.24
CA ASN A 50 -25.98 -28.22 20.73
C ASN A 50 -25.77 -26.84 21.35
N ASP A 51 -25.65 -26.78 22.68
CA ASP A 51 -25.53 -25.53 23.45
C ASP A 51 -24.33 -24.67 22.99
N GLU A 52 -23.20 -25.31 22.63
CA GLU A 52 -22.04 -24.62 22.05
C GLU A 52 -22.35 -23.94 20.71
N THR A 53 -23.18 -24.58 19.87
CA THR A 53 -23.57 -24.02 18.57
C THR A 53 -24.55 -22.87 18.74
N ILE A 54 -25.46 -22.97 19.71
CA ILE A 54 -26.37 -21.88 20.10
C ILE A 54 -25.57 -20.67 20.60
N ALA A 55 -24.60 -20.90 21.48
CA ALA A 55 -23.72 -19.86 21.99
C ALA A 55 -22.87 -19.22 20.87
N LEU A 56 -22.36 -20.03 19.93
CA LEU A 56 -21.62 -19.55 18.77
C LEU A 56 -22.47 -18.61 17.90
N PHE A 57 -23.64 -19.06 17.45
CA PHE A 57 -24.51 -18.23 16.61
C PHE A 57 -25.01 -16.98 17.33
N SER A 58 -25.30 -17.08 18.64
CA SER A 58 -25.67 -15.91 19.45
C SER A 58 -24.57 -14.86 19.47
N ASN A 59 -23.30 -15.29 19.63
CA ASN A 59 -22.15 -14.38 19.59
C ASN A 59 -21.95 -13.76 18.21
N LEU A 60 -22.10 -14.55 17.14
CA LEU A 60 -21.97 -14.07 15.76
C LEU A 60 -23.05 -13.02 15.45
N ILE A 61 -24.32 -13.31 15.75
CA ILE A 61 -25.44 -12.37 15.55
C ILE A 61 -25.21 -11.09 16.34
N MET A 62 -24.89 -11.18 17.63
CA MET A 62 -24.68 -10.01 18.49
C MET A 62 -23.52 -9.13 17.97
N ARG A 63 -22.40 -9.75 17.60
CA ARG A 63 -21.24 -9.03 17.10
C ARG A 63 -21.55 -8.35 15.76
N THR A 64 -22.11 -9.08 14.81
CA THR A 64 -22.43 -8.53 13.49
C THR A 64 -23.49 -7.42 13.59
N ALA A 65 -24.48 -7.56 14.48
CA ALA A 65 -25.46 -6.49 14.74
C ALA A 65 -24.80 -5.22 15.31
N LYS A 66 -23.86 -5.37 16.25
CA LYS A 66 -23.10 -4.22 16.77
C LYS A 66 -22.21 -3.59 15.70
N ASP A 67 -21.60 -4.41 14.84
CA ASP A 67 -20.80 -3.92 13.72
C ASP A 67 -21.67 -3.13 12.73
N VAL A 68 -22.93 -3.54 12.51
CA VAL A 68 -23.93 -2.77 11.74
C VAL A 68 -24.21 -1.41 12.37
N ASP A 69 -24.44 -1.34 13.69
CA ASP A 69 -24.66 -0.08 14.39
C ASP A 69 -23.46 0.88 14.24
N ILE A 70 -22.24 0.37 14.43
CA ILE A 70 -21.02 1.16 14.26
C ILE A 70 -20.87 1.66 12.81
N LEU A 71 -21.25 0.82 11.83
CA LEU A 71 -21.20 1.23 10.43
C LEU A 71 -22.19 2.34 10.13
N ILE A 72 -23.41 2.28 10.68
CA ILE A 72 -24.43 3.33 10.57
C ILE A 72 -23.92 4.64 11.18
N ASP A 73 -23.38 4.59 12.40
CA ASP A 73 -22.81 5.78 13.08
C ASP A 73 -21.61 6.38 12.34
N SER A 74 -20.92 5.57 11.52
CA SER A 74 -19.78 6.00 10.71
C SER A 74 -20.16 6.55 9.33
N LEU A 75 -21.45 6.54 8.98
CA LEU A 75 -21.90 7.12 7.72
C LEU A 75 -21.70 8.65 7.73
N PRO A 76 -21.34 9.24 6.59
CA PRO A 76 -21.26 10.70 6.48
C PRO A 76 -22.62 11.33 6.80
N SER A 77 -22.60 12.48 7.46
CA SER A 77 -23.79 13.16 7.98
C SER A 77 -24.80 13.52 6.88
N GLU A 78 -26.06 13.14 7.09
CA GLU A 78 -27.20 13.37 6.18
C GLU A 78 -27.57 14.86 6.04
N ASP A 79 -27.12 15.72 6.96
CA ASP A 79 -27.32 17.18 6.90
C ASP A 79 -26.54 17.88 5.77
N SER A 80 -25.70 17.13 5.03
CA SER A 80 -24.99 17.65 3.86
C SER A 80 -25.96 17.78 2.69
N THR A 81 -26.71 18.88 2.65
CA THR A 81 -27.49 19.23 1.46
C THR A 81 -26.58 19.22 0.22
N PRO A 82 -27.09 18.83 -0.96
CA PRO A 82 -26.29 18.75 -2.18
C PRO A 82 -25.62 20.10 -2.51
N ASP A 83 -26.27 21.21 -2.16
CA ASP A 83 -25.72 22.56 -2.33
C ASP A 83 -24.53 22.84 -1.41
N LEU A 84 -24.59 22.41 -0.14
CA LEU A 84 -23.48 22.55 0.79
C LEU A 84 -22.29 21.66 0.37
N GLN A 85 -22.58 20.45 -0.13
CA GLN A 85 -21.54 19.56 -0.67
C GLN A 85 -20.89 20.16 -1.92
N ALA A 86 -21.66 20.75 -2.83
CA ALA A 86 -21.14 21.43 -4.02
C ALA A 86 -20.25 22.63 -3.64
N ALA A 87 -20.67 23.44 -2.66
CA ALA A 87 -19.88 24.55 -2.15
C ALA A 87 -18.56 24.07 -1.51
N CYS A 88 -18.62 22.99 -0.72
CA CYS A 88 -17.43 22.36 -0.12
C CYS A 88 -16.46 21.84 -1.19
N LEU A 89 -16.97 21.20 -2.25
CA LEU A 89 -16.15 20.75 -3.38
C LEU A 89 -15.47 21.92 -4.09
N MET A 90 -16.18 23.01 -4.37
CA MET A 90 -15.58 24.21 -4.98
C MET A 90 -14.47 24.81 -4.10
N GLN A 91 -14.68 24.86 -2.79
CA GLN A 91 -13.68 25.30 -1.83
C GLN A 91 -12.43 24.40 -1.87
N LEU A 92 -12.61 23.08 -1.83
CA LEU A 92 -11.53 22.10 -1.90
C LEU A 92 -10.75 22.18 -3.21
N GLU A 93 -11.43 22.37 -4.34
CA GLU A 93 -10.77 22.56 -5.63
C GLU A 93 -9.90 23.81 -5.64
N LYS A 94 -10.39 24.92 -5.09
CA LYS A 94 -9.62 26.15 -4.96
C LYS A 94 -8.39 25.95 -4.07
N GLU A 95 -8.55 25.34 -2.91
CA GLU A 95 -7.44 25.05 -1.99
C GLU A 95 -6.39 24.12 -2.63
N ASN A 96 -6.84 23.13 -3.39
CA ASN A 96 -5.96 22.23 -4.14
C ASN A 96 -5.17 22.99 -5.22
N GLN A 97 -5.82 23.88 -5.98
CA GLN A 97 -5.14 24.72 -6.97
C GLN A 97 -4.08 25.63 -6.32
N GLU A 98 -4.41 26.27 -5.19
CA GLU A 98 -3.47 27.11 -4.46
C GLU A 98 -2.29 26.29 -3.90
N ALA A 99 -2.54 25.09 -3.37
CA ALA A 99 -1.50 24.19 -2.88
C ALA A 99 -0.58 23.72 -4.04
N ALA A 100 -1.16 23.38 -5.19
CA ALA A 100 -0.40 22.99 -6.37
C ALA A 100 0.50 24.13 -6.88
N GLU A 101 0.01 25.37 -6.87
CA GLU A 101 0.82 26.52 -7.29
C GLU A 101 1.98 26.79 -6.32
N LYS A 102 1.72 26.73 -5.00
CA LYS A 102 2.78 26.80 -3.99
C LYS A 102 3.83 25.72 -4.22
N LEU A 103 3.40 24.49 -4.49
CA LEU A 103 4.31 23.38 -4.81
C LEU A 103 5.16 23.68 -6.04
N ARG A 104 4.59 24.21 -7.13
CA ARG A 104 5.36 24.60 -8.33
C ARG A 104 6.45 25.61 -8.02
N VAL A 105 6.13 26.63 -7.23
CA VAL A 105 7.10 27.64 -6.80
C VAL A 105 8.24 27.00 -5.99
N TYR A 106 7.91 26.13 -5.03
CA TYR A 106 8.91 25.43 -4.23
C TYR A 106 9.80 24.50 -5.07
N VAL A 107 9.22 23.75 -6.00
CA VAL A 107 9.98 22.88 -6.91
C VAL A 107 10.93 23.70 -7.76
N ARG A 108 10.45 24.78 -8.40
CA ARG A 108 11.29 25.68 -9.21
C ARG A 108 12.45 26.28 -8.41
N ASN A 109 12.17 26.71 -7.19
CA ASN A 109 13.21 27.25 -6.30
C ASN A 109 14.21 26.15 -5.91
N GLY A 110 13.73 24.94 -5.61
CA GLY A 110 14.57 23.78 -5.33
C GLY A 110 15.49 23.42 -6.49
N GLU A 111 14.96 23.38 -7.73
CA GLU A 111 15.73 23.13 -8.95
C GLU A 111 16.82 24.19 -9.17
N GLN A 112 16.49 25.47 -8.96
CA GLN A 112 17.47 26.55 -9.08
C GLN A 112 18.61 26.40 -8.06
N GLN A 113 18.29 26.07 -6.82
CA GLN A 113 19.29 25.87 -5.78
C GLN A 113 20.15 24.63 -6.06
N LEU A 114 19.54 23.56 -6.55
CA LEU A 114 20.25 22.35 -6.97
C LEU A 114 21.23 22.66 -8.10
N ALA A 115 20.82 23.43 -9.12
CA ALA A 115 21.70 23.84 -10.21
C ALA A 115 22.91 24.65 -9.73
N ARG A 116 22.72 25.54 -8.74
CA ARG A 116 23.83 26.31 -8.14
C ARG A 116 24.83 25.39 -7.43
N VAL A 117 24.33 24.42 -6.66
CA VAL A 117 25.19 23.44 -5.98
C VAL A 117 25.96 22.59 -7.00
N GLN A 118 25.29 22.13 -8.06
CA GLN A 118 25.94 21.38 -9.13
C GLN A 118 27.05 22.19 -9.82
N ASN A 119 26.80 23.47 -10.13
CA ASN A 119 27.80 24.34 -10.73
C ASN A 119 29.01 24.53 -9.80
N ALA A 120 28.78 24.80 -8.51
CA ALA A 120 29.86 24.93 -7.54
C ALA A 120 30.71 23.65 -7.41
N LEU A 121 30.07 22.47 -7.45
CA LEU A 121 30.79 21.19 -7.45
C LEU A 121 31.65 21.00 -8.71
N VAL A 122 31.14 21.41 -9.88
CA VAL A 122 31.90 21.37 -11.14
C VAL A 122 33.11 22.32 -11.07
N GLU A 123 32.93 23.53 -10.56
CA GLU A 123 34.02 24.50 -10.38
C GLU A 123 35.11 23.97 -9.44
N ILE A 124 34.72 23.35 -8.31
CA ILE A 124 35.66 22.72 -7.38
C ILE A 124 36.42 21.59 -8.07
N ALA A 125 35.73 20.72 -8.81
CA ALA A 125 36.36 19.61 -9.53
C ALA A 125 37.36 20.11 -10.59
N GLN A 126 37.01 21.17 -11.32
CA GLN A 126 37.89 21.79 -12.32
C GLN A 126 39.11 22.44 -11.66
N ALA A 127 38.93 23.17 -10.55
CA ALA A 127 40.03 23.78 -9.80
C ALA A 127 41.01 22.72 -9.26
N GLN A 128 40.50 21.61 -8.72
CA GLN A 128 41.33 20.49 -8.26
C GLN A 128 42.11 19.84 -9.40
N LEU A 129 41.48 19.64 -10.56
CA LEU A 129 42.13 19.06 -11.73
C LEU A 129 43.21 20.00 -12.30
N ALA A 130 42.97 21.31 -12.31
CA ALA A 130 43.94 22.32 -12.72
C ALA A 130 45.14 22.38 -11.76
N ALA A 131 44.89 22.38 -10.44
CA ALA A 131 45.94 22.34 -9.42
C ALA A 131 46.83 21.10 -9.60
N ARG A 132 46.25 19.90 -9.78
CA ARG A 132 47.00 18.67 -10.04
C ARG A 132 47.83 18.71 -11.32
N LYS A 133 47.30 19.31 -12.40
CA LYS A 133 48.07 19.50 -13.65
C LYS A 133 49.26 20.43 -13.44
N LEU A 134 49.08 21.51 -12.70
CA LEU A 134 50.15 22.44 -12.37
C LEU A 134 51.22 21.75 -11.51
N GLU A 135 50.81 21.01 -10.48
CA GLU A 135 51.69 20.19 -9.65
C GLU A 135 52.46 19.15 -10.47
N ALA A 136 51.79 18.43 -11.38
CA ALA A 136 52.44 17.46 -12.27
C ALA A 136 53.48 18.14 -13.19
N ASN A 137 53.20 19.33 -13.70
CA ASN A 137 54.15 20.11 -14.50
C ASN A 137 55.34 20.64 -13.70
N LEU A 138 55.13 21.01 -12.42
CA LEU A 138 56.19 21.42 -11.49
C LEU A 138 57.08 20.24 -11.06
N VAL A 139 56.51 19.06 -10.88
CA VAL A 139 57.23 17.83 -10.50
C VAL A 139 57.96 17.20 -11.70
N CYS A 140 57.49 17.41 -12.93
CA CYS A 140 58.10 16.87 -14.16
C CYS A 140 59.02 17.87 -14.89
N GLY A 141 59.59 18.85 -14.18
CA GLY A 141 60.59 19.81 -14.68
C GLY A 141 61.95 19.21 -15.09
N THR A 142 62.10 17.89 -15.09
CA THR A 142 63.19 17.19 -15.80
C THR A 142 62.59 16.25 -16.82
N SER A 143 62.70 16.63 -18.09
CA SER A 143 62.33 15.87 -19.28
C SER A 143 62.68 14.38 -19.18
N PRO A 144 61.72 13.45 -19.28
CA PRO A 144 62.04 12.08 -19.62
C PRO A 144 62.36 12.05 -21.12
N SER A 145 63.63 11.91 -21.46
CA SER A 145 64.07 11.53 -22.79
C SER A 145 63.41 10.19 -23.15
N THR A 146 62.30 10.25 -23.88
CA THR A 146 61.66 9.08 -24.47
C THR A 146 62.46 8.75 -25.74
N SER A 147 63.50 7.93 -25.59
CA SER A 147 64.07 7.24 -26.74
C SER A 147 63.06 6.17 -27.18
N LEU A 148 62.45 6.39 -28.34
CA LEU A 148 61.72 5.35 -29.06
C LEU A 148 62.67 4.15 -29.30
N PRO A 149 62.27 2.91 -29.02
CA PRO A 149 63.06 1.74 -29.40
C PRO A 149 63.05 1.60 -30.93
N ASN A 150 64.18 1.19 -31.49
CA ASN A 150 64.36 0.95 -32.93
C ASN A 150 63.38 -0.11 -33.45
N SER A 151 62.81 0.13 -34.63
CA SER A 151 61.80 -0.70 -35.30
C SER A 151 62.31 -2.05 -35.82
N SER A 152 63.43 -2.57 -35.33
CA SER A 152 64.04 -3.83 -35.79
C SER A 152 63.79 -5.04 -34.87
N GLU A 153 63.09 -4.88 -33.75
CA GLU A 153 62.80 -5.97 -32.80
C GLU A 153 61.30 -6.29 -32.65
N VAL A 154 60.49 -6.08 -33.70
CA VAL A 154 59.10 -6.58 -33.75
C VAL A 154 58.94 -7.52 -34.94
N THR A 155 59.51 -8.71 -34.82
CA THR A 155 58.98 -9.90 -35.50
C THR A 155 58.62 -10.92 -34.43
N GLY A 156 57.56 -10.61 -33.68
CA GLY A 156 56.85 -11.57 -32.84
C GLY A 156 55.83 -12.30 -33.70
N ASP A 157 56.16 -13.54 -34.06
CA ASP A 157 55.32 -14.51 -34.74
C ASP A 157 53.95 -14.64 -34.04
N PHE A 158 52.86 -14.34 -34.76
CA PHE A 158 51.49 -14.28 -34.26
C PHE A 158 50.73 -15.60 -34.53
N SER A 159 51.45 -16.72 -34.56
CA SER A 159 50.89 -18.04 -34.86
C SER A 159 50.26 -18.75 -33.66
N ASP A 160 50.33 -18.17 -32.45
CA ASP A 160 49.83 -18.82 -31.24
C ASP A 160 48.92 -17.88 -30.43
N MET A 161 47.66 -17.75 -30.87
CA MET A 161 46.59 -17.12 -30.10
C MET A 161 45.37 -18.04 -30.10
N PRO A 162 44.97 -18.62 -28.96
CA PRO A 162 43.79 -19.46 -28.86
C PRO A 162 42.53 -18.61 -28.94
N GLN A 163 41.65 -18.93 -29.89
CA GLN A 163 40.32 -18.34 -29.97
C GLN A 163 39.49 -18.75 -28.75
N ARG A 164 39.13 -17.76 -27.92
CA ARG A 164 37.91 -17.77 -27.11
C ARG A 164 37.31 -16.38 -27.05
#